data_AF-A0A960PR24-F1
#
_entry.id   AF-A0A960PR24-F1
#
_cell.length_a   1.000
_cell.length_b   1.000
_cell.length_c   1.000
_cell.angle_alpha   90.00
_cell.angle_beta   90.00
_cell.angle_gamma   90.00
#
_symmetry.space_group_name_H-M   'P 1'
#
loop_
_entity.id
_entity.type
_entity.pdbx_description
1 polymer ?
#
loop_
_entity_poly.entity_id
_entity_poly.type
_entity_poly.pdbx_seq_one_letter_code
_entity_poly.pdbx_strand_id
1 'polypeptide(L)'
;MALDLRRSWNRKCRSWLEDVLLDLEREGVLDGNRERRPPHYHVAVFPRQYSAYVARLARAGSGEAPERLQYRVRRGDTLWRIAQHHGTTVEEIRVANGLRSNQILPGQLLRVPSAR
;
A
#
# COMPACT_ATOMS: atom_id res chain seq x y z
N MET A 1 -23.22 -12.27 1.13
CA MET A 1 -22.88 -13.27 2.16
C MET A 1 -23.33 -12.69 3.49
N ALA A 2 -24.01 -13.46 4.34
CA ALA A 2 -24.44 -12.97 5.65
C ALA A 2 -23.64 -13.65 6.77
N LEU A 3 -23.29 -12.89 7.80
CA LEU A 3 -22.47 -13.32 8.92
C LEU A 3 -23.04 -12.74 10.22
N ASP A 4 -23.07 -13.53 11.29
CA ASP A 4 -23.44 -13.06 12.62
C ASP A 4 -22.21 -12.95 13.52
N LEU A 5 -21.92 -11.74 13.99
CA LEU A 5 -20.80 -11.48 14.88
C LEU A 5 -21.29 -11.33 16.32
N ARG A 6 -20.73 -12.13 17.22
CA ARG A 6 -21.02 -12.04 18.64
C ARG A 6 -20.55 -10.70 19.19
N ARG A 7 -21.44 -10.00 19.92
CA ARG A 7 -21.05 -8.76 20.61
C ARG A 7 -20.19 -9.06 21.83
N SER A 8 -18.94 -8.57 21.81
CA SER A 8 -18.02 -8.72 22.94
C SER A 8 -18.44 -7.83 24.13
N TRP A 9 -18.27 -8.38 25.33
CA TRP A 9 -18.47 -7.66 26.59
C TRP A 9 -17.30 -6.71 26.90
N ASN A 10 -16.12 -6.95 26.33
CA ASN A 10 -14.97 -6.05 26.46
C ASN A 10 -15.23 -4.76 25.68
N ARG A 11 -15.16 -3.61 26.37
CA ARG A 11 -15.48 -2.30 25.79
C ARG A 11 -14.54 -1.90 24.65
N LYS A 12 -13.24 -2.18 24.77
CA LYS A 12 -12.24 -1.83 23.74
C LYS A 12 -12.48 -2.64 22.47
N CYS A 13 -12.66 -3.95 22.62
CA CYS A 13 -12.94 -4.85 21.51
C CYS A 13 -14.24 -4.48 20.79
N ARG A 14 -15.30 -4.15 21.54
CA ARG A 14 -16.58 -3.73 20.96
C ARG A 14 -16.48 -2.41 20.22
N SER A 15 -15.82 -1.40 20.80
CA SER A 15 -15.62 -0.10 20.14
C SER A 15 -14.89 -0.30 18.83
N TRP A 16 -13.76 -1.01 18.86
CA TRP A 16 -13.00 -1.32 17.65
C TRP A 16 -13.85 -2.01 16.57
N LEU A 17 -14.65 -3.01 16.96
CA LEU A 17 -15.52 -3.71 16.02
C LEU A 17 -16.60 -2.78 15.44
N GLU A 18 -17.26 -1.97 16.27
CA GLU A 18 -18.28 -1.03 15.84
C GLU A 18 -17.69 0.04 14.90
N ASP A 19 -16.49 0.55 15.20
CA ASP A 19 -15.78 1.51 14.36
C ASP A 19 -15.45 0.90 12.97
N VAL A 20 -14.93 -0.33 12.95
CA VAL A 20 -14.62 -1.04 11.69
C VAL A 20 -15.88 -1.32 10.86
N LEU A 21 -16.98 -1.75 11.50
CA LEU A 21 -18.23 -2.01 10.79
C LEU A 21 -18.79 -0.72 10.16
N LEU A 22 -18.79 0.39 10.90
CA LEU A 22 -19.24 1.69 10.42
C LEU A 22 -18.38 2.23 9.28
N ASP A 23 -17.06 2.01 9.33
CA ASP A 23 -16.15 2.42 8.26
C ASP A 23 -16.40 1.61 6.98
N LEU A 24 -16.55 0.29 7.10
CA LEU A 24 -16.83 -0.58 5.94
C LEU A 24 -18.21 -0.34 5.34
N GLU A 25 -19.20 0.01 6.16
CA GLU A 25 -20.53 0.43 5.70
C GLU A 25 -20.46 1.74 4.91
N ARG A 26 -19.70 2.72 5.41
CA ARG A 26 -19.46 3.99 4.71
C ARG A 26 -18.76 3.81 3.36
N GLU A 27 -17.86 2.83 3.27
CA GLU A 27 -17.23 2.44 2.01
C GLU A 27 -18.12 1.57 1.10
N GLY A 28 -19.31 1.18 1.55
CA GLY A 28 -20.26 0.36 0.80
C GLY A 28 -19.82 -1.11 0.64
N VAL A 29 -18.89 -1.58 1.48
CA VAL A 29 -18.35 -2.94 1.44
C VAL A 29 -19.33 -3.95 2.06
N LEU A 30 -20.05 -3.51 3.08
CA LEU A 30 -21.03 -4.29 3.80
C LEU A 30 -22.19 -3.40 4.25
N ASP A 31 -23.24 -4.05 4.74
CA ASP A 31 -24.30 -3.42 5.53
C ASP A 31 -24.42 -4.18 6.85
N GLY A 32 -24.67 -3.48 7.95
CA GLY A 32 -24.62 -4.01 9.30
C GLY A 32 -25.76 -3.50 10.17
N ASN A 33 -26.52 -4.43 10.75
CA ASN A 33 -27.52 -4.10 11.77
C ASN A 33 -27.15 -4.67 13.13
N ARG A 34 -27.46 -3.93 14.20
CA ARG A 34 -27.25 -4.36 15.58
C ARG A 34 -28.53 -4.98 16.14
N GLU A 35 -28.52 -6.29 16.34
CA GLU A 35 -29.64 -7.02 16.93
C GLU A 35 -29.56 -7.02 18.47
N ARG A 36 -30.72 -6.92 19.12
CA ARG A 36 -30.83 -6.77 20.58
C ARG A 36 -31.01 -8.11 21.30
N ARG A 37 -31.55 -9.14 20.65
CA ARG A 37 -31.87 -10.44 21.29
C ARG A 37 -31.67 -11.64 20.35
N PRO A 38 -30.64 -12.48 20.57
CA PRO A 38 -29.48 -12.25 21.43
C PRO A 38 -28.63 -11.07 20.92
N PRO A 39 -27.79 -10.40 21.73
CA PRO A 39 -26.97 -9.29 21.25
C PRO A 39 -25.90 -9.75 20.24
N HIS A 40 -26.10 -9.46 18.96
CA HIS A 40 -25.16 -9.75 17.88
C HIS A 40 -25.23 -8.66 16.79
N TYR A 41 -24.23 -8.65 15.91
CA TYR A 41 -24.26 -7.85 14.69
C TYR A 41 -24.61 -8.78 13.54
N HIS A 42 -25.66 -8.44 12.80
CA HIS A 42 -26.01 -9.10 11.55
C HIS A 42 -25.37 -8.31 10.41
N VAL A 43 -24.47 -8.94 9.66
CA VAL A 43 -23.66 -8.27 8.65
C VAL A 43 -23.88 -8.92 7.29
N ALA A 44 -24.31 -8.13 6.32
CA ALA A 44 -24.38 -8.51 4.91
C ALA A 44 -23.12 -7.98 4.20
N VAL A 45 -22.22 -8.89 3.84
CA VAL A 45 -21.03 -8.57 3.04
C VAL A 45 -21.37 -8.73 1.56
N PHE A 46 -21.10 -7.69 0.77
CA PHE A 46 -21.31 -7.71 -0.66
C PHE A 46 -20.05 -8.22 -1.38
N PRO A 47 -20.07 -9.39 -2.05
CA PRO A 47 -18.84 -10.04 -2.52
C PRO A 47 -18.02 -9.20 -3.50
N ARG A 48 -18.69 -8.47 -4.40
CA ARG A 48 -18.00 -7.63 -5.40
C ARG A 48 -17.31 -6.45 -4.72
N GLN A 49 -18.00 -5.75 -3.83
CA GLN A 49 -17.47 -4.59 -3.11
C GLN A 49 -16.34 -5.01 -2.16
N TYR A 50 -16.50 -6.12 -1.44
CA TYR A 50 -15.45 -6.70 -0.62
C TYR A 50 -14.21 -7.07 -1.43
N SER A 51 -14.38 -7.70 -2.59
CA SER A 51 -13.24 -8.03 -3.46
C SER A 51 -12.48 -6.79 -3.96
N ALA A 52 -13.20 -5.72 -4.30
CA ALA A 52 -12.61 -4.45 -4.70
C ALA A 52 -11.87 -3.76 -3.53
N TYR A 53 -12.46 -3.81 -2.33
CA TYR A 53 -11.85 -3.31 -1.11
C TYR A 53 -10.52 -4.00 -0.81
N VAL A 54 -10.50 -5.34 -0.81
CA VAL A 54 -9.29 -6.14 -0.58
C VAL A 54 -8.25 -5.88 -1.66
N ALA A 55 -8.65 -5.76 -2.93
CA ALA A 55 -7.73 -5.42 -4.02
C ALA A 55 -7.09 -4.04 -3.84
N ARG A 56 -7.84 -3.04 -3.35
CA ARG A 56 -7.31 -1.72 -3.01
C ARG A 56 -6.33 -1.78 -1.86
N LEU A 57 -6.66 -2.50 -0.78
CA LEU A 57 -5.75 -2.69 0.35
C LEU A 57 -4.48 -3.40 -0.08
N ALA A 58 -4.58 -4.41 -0.95
CA ALA A 58 -3.43 -5.11 -1.49
C ALA A 58 -2.52 -4.14 -2.26
N ARG A 59 -3.06 -3.25 -3.09
CA ARG A 59 -2.31 -2.21 -3.80
C ARG A 59 -1.69 -1.16 -2.87
N ALA A 60 -2.41 -0.76 -1.84
CA ALA A 60 -1.94 0.24 -0.87
C ALA A 60 -0.85 -0.34 0.06
N GLY A 61 -0.95 -1.62 0.41
CA GLY A 61 0.04 -2.35 1.21
C GLY A 61 1.24 -2.82 0.38
N SER A 62 1.04 -3.10 -0.91
CA SER A 62 2.10 -3.21 -1.90
C SER A 62 2.50 -1.83 -2.38
N GLY A 63 2.79 -0.91 -1.43
CA GLY A 63 3.34 0.41 -1.74
C GLY A 63 4.36 0.21 -2.85
N GLU A 64 4.02 0.71 -4.03
CA GLU A 64 4.67 0.37 -5.29
C GLU A 64 6.12 0.72 -5.06
N ALA A 65 6.95 -0.28 -4.75
CA ALA A 65 8.36 -0.02 -4.54
C ALA A 65 8.79 0.55 -5.90
N PRO A 66 9.22 1.83 -5.96
CA PRO A 66 9.41 2.53 -7.22
C PRO A 66 10.16 1.59 -8.12
N GLU A 67 9.58 1.28 -9.29
CA GLU A 67 10.03 0.20 -10.16
C GLU A 67 11.56 0.30 -10.27
N ARG A 68 12.27 -0.63 -9.59
CA ARG A 68 13.72 -0.47 -9.37
C ARG A 68 14.42 -0.91 -10.63
N LEU A 69 14.59 0.03 -11.56
CA LEU A 69 15.23 -0.23 -12.83
C LEU A 69 16.74 -0.39 -12.59
N GLN A 70 17.31 -1.50 -13.07
CA GLN A 70 18.75 -1.72 -13.03
C GLN A 70 19.38 -1.08 -14.27
N TYR A 71 20.16 -0.03 -14.07
CA TYR A 71 20.85 0.69 -15.13
C TYR A 71 22.35 0.38 -15.12
N ARG A 72 22.89 -0.05 -16.25
CA ARG A 72 24.34 -0.24 -16.42
C ARG A 72 24.97 1.05 -16.93
N VAL A 73 25.79 1.68 -16.09
CA VAL A 73 26.49 2.94 -16.38
C VAL A 73 27.35 2.78 -17.63
N ARG A 74 27.21 3.71 -18.58
CA ARG A 74 28.03 3.76 -19.79
C ARG A 74 29.14 4.81 -19.65
N ARG A 75 30.17 4.74 -20.49
CA ARG A 75 31.23 5.75 -20.51
C ARG A 75 30.61 7.12 -20.85
N GLY A 76 30.83 8.11 -19.99
CA GLY A 76 30.31 9.47 -20.15
C GLY A 76 28.96 9.74 -19.47
N ASP A 77 28.37 8.74 -18.79
CA ASP A 77 27.18 8.96 -17.98
C ASP A 77 27.51 9.68 -16.67
N THR A 78 26.56 10.49 -16.22
CA THR A 78 26.60 11.12 -14.89
C THR A 78 25.30 10.80 -14.16
N LEU A 79 25.34 10.77 -12.82
CA LEU A 79 24.13 10.56 -12.02
C LEU A 79 23.02 11.54 -12.38
N TRP A 80 23.37 12.79 -12.72
CA TRP A 80 22.41 13.81 -13.11
C TRP A 80 21.68 13.47 -14.40
N ARG A 81 22.39 13.02 -15.45
CA ARG A 81 21.78 12.61 -16.72
C ARG A 81 20.89 11.38 -16.55
N ILE A 82 21.35 10.41 -15.75
CA ILE A 82 20.57 9.20 -15.45
C ILE A 82 19.29 9.58 -14.69
N ALA A 83 19.41 10.43 -13.66
CA ALA A 83 18.28 10.91 -12.89
C ALA A 83 17.23 11.60 -13.77
N GLN A 84 17.67 12.54 -14.62
CA GLN A 84 16.79 13.28 -15.53
C GLN A 84 16.08 12.34 -16.54
N HIS A 85 16.81 11.39 -17.13
CA HIS A 85 16.26 10.45 -18.10
C HIS A 85 15.22 9.51 -17.49
N HIS A 86 15.37 9.18 -16.20
CA HIS A 86 14.50 8.24 -15.49
C HIS A 86 13.46 8.90 -14.57
N GLY A 87 13.36 10.23 -14.60
CA GLY A 87 12.37 10.98 -13.80
C GLY A 87 12.60 10.88 -12.28
N THR A 88 13.85 10.73 -11.84
CA THR A 88 14.24 10.65 -10.42
C THR A 88 15.26 11.72 -10.09
N THR A 89 15.72 11.77 -8.84
CA THR A 89 16.76 12.69 -8.38
C THR A 89 18.10 11.98 -8.17
N VAL A 90 19.18 12.75 -8.23
CA VAL A 90 20.52 12.26 -7.92
C VAL A 90 20.58 11.68 -6.51
N GLU A 91 19.90 12.33 -5.54
CA GLU A 91 19.89 11.89 -4.15
C GLU A 91 19.20 10.53 -4.00
N GLU A 92 18.06 10.32 -4.64
CA GLU A 92 17.35 9.03 -4.63
C GLU A 92 18.19 7.89 -5.19
N ILE A 93 18.89 8.11 -6.31
CA ILE A 93 19.82 7.13 -6.87
C ILE A 93 20.97 6.88 -5.89
N ARG A 94 21.48 7.93 -5.25
CA ARG A 94 22.61 7.85 -4.31
C ARG A 94 22.25 7.02 -3.09
N VAL A 95 21.10 7.30 -2.49
CA VAL A 95 20.53 6.56 -1.35
C VAL A 95 20.23 5.11 -1.75
N ALA A 96 19.62 4.88 -2.91
CA ALA A 96 19.27 3.54 -3.37
C ALA A 96 20.49 2.63 -3.62
N ASN A 97 21.67 3.22 -3.86
CA ASN A 97 22.92 2.51 -4.13
C ASN A 97 23.98 2.68 -3.04
N GLY A 98 23.66 3.35 -1.92
CA GLY A 98 24.61 3.58 -0.82
C GLY A 98 25.86 4.39 -1.22
N LEU A 99 25.75 5.23 -2.25
CA LEU A 99 26.87 6.04 -2.73
C LEU A 99 27.09 7.22 -1.77
N ARG A 100 28.34 7.60 -1.53
CA ARG A 100 28.69 8.78 -0.71
C ARG A 100 29.01 10.01 -1.54
N SER A 101 29.24 9.83 -2.83
CA SER A 101 29.61 10.88 -3.78
C SER A 101 28.88 10.66 -5.10
N ASN A 102 28.99 11.64 -6.00
CA ASN A 102 28.38 11.57 -7.33
C ASN A 102 29.24 10.83 -8.36
N GLN A 103 30.31 10.15 -7.92
CA GLN A 103 31.21 9.41 -8.79
C GLN A 103 30.61 8.04 -9.12
N ILE A 104 30.57 7.72 -10.41
CA ILE A 104 30.09 6.44 -10.94
C ILE A 104 31.08 5.92 -11.98
N LEU A 105 31.23 4.60 -12.04
CA LEU A 105 32.18 3.96 -12.94
C LEU A 105 31.45 3.32 -14.13
N PRO A 106 31.99 3.43 -15.36
CA PRO A 106 31.46 2.70 -16.50
C PRO A 106 31.42 1.19 -16.23
N GLY A 107 30.27 0.57 -16.50
CA GLY A 107 29.99 -0.84 -16.23
C GLY A 107 29.32 -1.12 -14.89
N GLN A 108 29.25 -0.15 -13.99
CA GLN A 108 28.56 -0.26 -12.70
C GLN A 108 27.06 -0.45 -12.90
N LEU A 109 26.44 -1.34 -12.11
CA LEU A 109 24.99 -1.50 -12.04
C LEU A 109 24.44 -0.58 -10.95
N LEU A 110 23.55 0.32 -11.34
CA LEU A 110 22.84 1.23 -10.45
C LEU A 110 21.38 0.85 -10.37
N ARG A 111 20.84 0.88 -9.16
CA ARG A 111 19.42 0.82 -8.86
C ARG A 111 18.86 2.22 -9.02
N VAL A 112 18.05 2.44 -10.05
CA VAL A 112 17.43 3.72 -10.33
C VAL A 112 15.97 3.62 -9.92
N PRO A 113 15.55 4.27 -8.81
CA PRO A 113 14.14 4.35 -8.46
C PRO A 113 13.40 5.12 -9.56
N SER A 114 12.31 4.60 -10.09
CA SER A 114 11.41 5.39 -10.94
C SER A 114 10.29 5.95 -10.07
N ALA A 115 10.20 7.28 -9.99
CA ALA A 115 9.00 7.95 -9.50
C ALA A 115 8.02 8.00 -10.67
N ARG A 116 7.08 7.05 -10.73
CA ARG A 116 5.89 7.15 -11.59
C ARG A 116 4.71 7.61 -10.77
#